data_AF-A0A5E4KXG6-F1
#
_entry.id   AF-A0A5E4KXG6-F1
#
_cell.length_a   1.000
_cell.length_b   1.000
_cell.length_c   1.000
_cell.angle_alpha   90.00
_cell.angle_beta   90.00
_cell.angle_gamma   90.00
#
_symmetry.space_group_name_H-M   'P 1'
#
loop_
_entity.id
_entity.type
_entity.pdbx_description
1 polymer ?
#
loop_
_entity_poly.entity_id
_entity_poly.type
_entity_poly.pdbx_seq_one_letter_code
_entity_poly.pdbx_strand_id
1 'polypeptide(L)'
;MIGKSKPTIEEIRHGGMGLAAKLVLEGKCSEARQVLMKVLEICPDDTEIMNLLAETYLIENKTGEAKTWLDRVFLIEPDNPRALYNRGVVHKETGEYEKAISMYEMAIRSYPEYKKEDIADAYQNLGCALWELRRRNEALEAWKTCLKYHPRQKYARRNLKEFTNEYGMPKSPVGKLMDDYLAFTDMKQKEYLSIAGKESIDDIKQANAVLNKISDAWNAQIASKYGSRLDSMKTEEKIKLFKKVRVFE
;
A
#
# COMPACT_ATOMS: atom_id res chain seq x y z
N MET A 1 52.45 -1.10 -20.97
CA MET A 1 51.34 -0.32 -20.39
C MET A 1 50.10 -0.61 -21.21
N ILE A 2 49.19 -1.44 -20.70
CA ILE A 2 47.91 -1.68 -21.38
C ILE A 2 47.08 -0.41 -21.17
N GLY A 3 46.96 0.41 -22.22
CA GLY A 3 46.14 1.62 -22.17
C GLY A 3 44.70 1.21 -21.85
N LYS A 4 44.10 1.78 -20.81
CA LYS A 4 42.69 1.52 -20.50
C LYS A 4 41.87 1.83 -21.75
N SER A 5 41.16 0.83 -22.28
CA SER A 5 40.23 1.03 -23.39
C SER A 5 39.21 2.09 -23.02
N LYS A 6 38.75 2.88 -24.00
CA LYS A 6 37.64 3.80 -23.77
C LYS A 6 36.43 2.99 -23.27
N PRO A 7 35.68 3.50 -22.28
CA PRO A 7 34.52 2.79 -21.77
C PRO A 7 33.45 2.66 -22.84
N THR A 8 32.73 1.53 -22.84
CA THR A 8 31.59 1.28 -23.72
C THR A 8 30.38 2.11 -23.29
N ILE A 9 29.39 2.25 -24.18
CA ILE A 9 28.12 2.93 -23.84
C ILE A 9 27.44 2.25 -22.65
N GLU A 10 27.47 0.92 -22.59
CA GLU A 10 26.90 0.14 -21.48
C GLU A 10 27.62 0.38 -20.15
N GLU A 11 28.96 0.45 -20.18
CA GLU A 11 29.76 0.79 -19.00
C GLU A 11 29.49 2.22 -18.51
N ILE A 12 29.35 3.18 -19.43
CA ILE A 12 29.01 4.56 -19.09
C ILE A 12 27.61 4.63 -18.48
N ARG A 13 26.63 3.96 -19.09
CA ARG A 13 25.25 3.87 -18.62
C ARG A 13 25.20 3.30 -17.20
N HIS A 14 25.76 2.11 -17.00
CA HIS A 14 25.73 1.42 -15.70
C HIS A 14 26.50 2.21 -14.62
N GLY A 15 27.68 2.74 -14.97
CA GLY A 15 28.47 3.58 -14.08
C GLY A 15 27.75 4.87 -13.69
N GLY A 16 27.06 5.51 -14.64
CA GLY A 16 26.23 6.69 -14.41
C GLY A 16 25.04 6.41 -13.50
N MET A 17 24.32 5.31 -13.71
CA MET A 17 23.23 4.86 -12.83
C MET A 17 23.72 4.64 -11.39
N GLY A 18 24.81 3.88 -11.22
CA GLY A 18 25.37 3.59 -9.91
C GLY A 18 25.84 4.84 -9.18
N LEU A 19 26.49 5.77 -9.89
CA LEU A 19 26.90 7.05 -9.34
C LEU A 19 25.70 7.91 -8.94
N ALA A 20 24.67 8.01 -9.79
CA ALA A 20 23.46 8.76 -9.48
C ALA A 20 22.74 8.20 -8.24
N ALA A 21 22.59 6.88 -8.15
CA ALA A 21 21.98 6.23 -6.98
C ALA A 21 22.76 6.54 -5.69
N LYS A 22 24.10 6.46 -5.74
CA LYS A 22 24.96 6.84 -4.60
C LYS A 22 24.75 8.31 -4.21
N LEU A 23 24.72 9.23 -5.17
CA LEU A 23 24.53 10.65 -4.92
C LEU A 23 23.15 10.93 -4.29
N VAL A 24 22.10 10.23 -4.72
CA VAL A 24 20.76 10.30 -4.10
C VAL A 24 20.81 9.86 -2.64
N LEU A 25 21.48 8.75 -2.33
CA LEU A 25 21.65 8.28 -0.94
C LEU A 25 22.46 9.26 -0.07
N GLU A 26 23.36 10.02 -0.66
CA GLU A 26 24.10 11.12 -0.01
C GLU A 26 23.30 12.43 0.08
N GLY A 27 22.07 12.47 -0.43
CA GLY A 27 21.22 13.67 -0.47
C GLY A 27 21.61 14.67 -1.57
N LYS A 28 22.59 14.35 -2.42
CA LYS A 28 23.10 15.20 -3.51
C LYS A 28 22.25 15.04 -4.78
N CYS A 29 20.95 15.27 -4.66
CA CYS A 29 20.00 15.05 -5.76
C CYS A 29 20.33 15.88 -7.00
N SER A 30 20.83 17.11 -6.82
CA SER A 30 21.19 17.98 -7.94
C SER A 30 22.38 17.45 -8.76
N GLU A 31 23.38 16.86 -8.10
CA GLU A 31 24.49 16.20 -8.80
C GLU A 31 24.03 14.90 -9.47
N ALA A 32 23.17 14.12 -8.80
CA ALA A 32 22.59 12.90 -9.38
C ALA A 32 21.87 13.20 -10.71
N ARG A 33 21.06 14.27 -10.76
CA ARG A 33 20.40 14.69 -12.01
C ARG A 33 21.39 15.07 -13.10
N GLN A 34 22.47 15.79 -12.76
CA GLN A 34 23.50 16.14 -13.76
C GLN A 34 24.17 14.89 -14.34
N VAL A 35 24.43 13.87 -13.52
CA VAL A 35 24.96 12.59 -13.99
C VAL A 35 23.96 11.90 -14.91
N LEU A 36 22.69 11.79 -14.52
CA LEU A 36 21.65 11.14 -15.33
C LEU A 36 21.41 11.87 -16.67
N MET A 37 21.42 13.21 -16.67
CA MET A 37 21.31 14.00 -17.90
C MET A 37 22.49 13.75 -18.86
N LYS A 38 23.72 13.66 -18.35
CA LYS A 38 24.89 13.31 -19.16
C LYS A 38 24.82 11.89 -19.73
N VAL A 39 24.22 10.94 -19.00
CA VAL A 39 23.96 9.61 -19.54
C VAL A 39 22.94 9.69 -20.68
N LEU A 40 21.88 10.50 -20.53
CA LEU A 40 20.87 10.71 -21.57
C LEU A 40 21.41 11.44 -22.81
N GLU A 41 22.46 12.26 -22.70
CA GLU A 41 23.14 12.83 -23.88
C GLU A 41 23.77 11.73 -24.77
N ILE A 42 24.11 10.58 -24.17
CA ILE A 42 24.72 9.43 -24.87
C ILE A 42 23.65 8.40 -25.24
N CYS A 43 22.66 8.20 -24.37
CA CYS A 43 21.56 7.24 -24.51
C CYS A 43 20.21 7.97 -24.41
N PRO A 44 19.77 8.72 -25.45
CA PRO A 44 18.65 9.64 -25.34
C PRO A 44 17.29 8.99 -25.07
N ASP A 45 17.11 7.72 -25.44
CA ASP A 45 15.84 6.99 -25.33
C ASP A 45 15.82 5.99 -24.16
N ASP A 46 16.77 6.10 -23.21
CA ASP A 46 16.89 5.19 -22.08
C ASP A 46 15.82 5.47 -21.01
N THR A 47 14.72 4.73 -21.09
CA THR A 47 13.54 4.85 -20.22
C THR A 47 13.85 4.59 -18.74
N GLU A 48 14.87 3.77 -18.43
CA GLU A 48 15.29 3.52 -17.06
C GLU A 48 15.99 4.75 -16.47
N ILE A 49 16.86 5.39 -17.24
CA ILE A 49 17.54 6.63 -16.82
C ILE A 49 16.54 7.78 -16.69
N MET A 50 15.58 7.90 -17.62
CA MET A 50 14.51 8.89 -17.52
C MET A 50 13.66 8.69 -16.27
N ASN A 51 13.33 7.44 -15.91
CA ASN A 51 12.60 7.13 -14.69
C ASN A 51 13.39 7.50 -13.43
N LEU A 52 14.68 7.17 -13.38
CA LEU A 52 15.56 7.57 -12.26
C LEU A 52 15.66 9.09 -12.14
N LEU A 53 15.67 9.80 -13.28
CA LEU A 53 15.69 11.26 -13.30
C LEU A 53 14.37 11.83 -12.77
N ALA A 54 13.23 11.30 -13.20
CA ALA A 54 11.92 11.68 -12.67
C ALA A 54 11.79 11.41 -11.17
N GLU A 55 12.25 10.25 -10.70
CA GLU A 55 12.29 9.90 -9.27
C GLU A 55 13.17 10.89 -8.48
N THR A 56 14.33 11.26 -9.02
CA THR A 56 15.21 12.25 -8.38
C THR A 56 14.55 13.63 -8.28
N TYR A 57 13.71 14.02 -9.24
CA TYR A 57 12.88 15.23 -9.13
C TYR A 57 11.79 15.08 -8.07
N LEU A 58 11.16 13.92 -7.95
CA LEU A 58 10.15 13.65 -6.92
C LEU A 58 10.70 13.73 -5.50
N ILE A 59 11.94 13.29 -5.26
CA ILE A 59 12.61 13.44 -3.96
C ILE A 59 12.74 14.91 -3.54
N GLU A 60 12.89 15.82 -4.50
CA GLU A 60 12.92 17.27 -4.28
C GLU A 60 11.53 17.93 -4.38
N ASN A 61 10.45 17.14 -4.46
CA ASN A 61 9.08 17.60 -4.65
C ASN A 61 8.85 18.44 -5.93
N LYS A 62 9.67 18.23 -6.95
CA LYS A 62 9.58 18.90 -8.26
C LYS A 62 8.69 18.10 -9.21
N THR A 63 7.40 18.12 -8.92
CA THR A 63 6.40 17.28 -9.60
C THR A 63 6.21 17.63 -11.08
N GLY A 64 6.40 18.89 -11.49
CA GLY A 64 6.30 19.33 -12.88
C GLY A 64 7.40 18.76 -13.78
N GLU A 65 8.65 18.84 -13.32
CA GLU A 65 9.79 18.26 -14.02
C GLU A 65 9.72 16.73 -14.05
N ALA A 66 9.33 16.10 -12.93
CA ALA A 66 9.11 14.66 -12.88
C ALA A 66 8.07 14.22 -13.92
N LYS A 67 6.93 14.93 -14.01
CA LYS A 67 5.90 14.66 -15.01
C LYS A 67 6.44 14.76 -16.44
N THR A 68 7.22 15.80 -16.73
CA THR A 68 7.82 16.02 -18.05
C THR A 68 8.69 14.83 -18.49
N TRP A 69 9.51 14.29 -17.58
CA TRP A 69 10.33 13.12 -17.87
C TRP A 69 9.52 11.83 -18.00
N LEU A 70 8.50 11.66 -17.16
CA LEU A 70 7.58 10.51 -17.27
C LEU A 70 6.79 10.54 -18.58
N ASP A 71 6.39 11.72 -19.06
CA ASP A 71 5.70 11.86 -20.35
C ASP A 71 6.59 11.34 -21.49
N ARG A 72 7.92 11.56 -21.43
CA ARG A 72 8.87 10.99 -22.40
C ARG A 72 8.96 9.47 -22.30
N VAL A 73 8.98 8.92 -21.07
CA VAL A 73 8.97 7.46 -20.89
C VAL A 73 7.73 6.86 -21.54
N PHE A 74 6.56 7.44 -21.33
CA PHE A 74 5.31 6.91 -21.90
C PHE A 74 5.19 7.03 -23.42
N LEU A 75 5.98 7.90 -24.06
CA LEU A 75 6.07 7.94 -25.53
C LEU A 75 6.82 6.72 -26.09
N ILE A 76 7.74 6.14 -25.32
CA ILE A 76 8.59 5.01 -25.74
C ILE A 76 8.02 3.68 -25.21
N GLU A 77 7.64 3.65 -23.93
CA GLU A 77 7.09 2.49 -23.23
C GLU A 77 5.80 2.87 -22.47
N PRO A 78 4.64 2.81 -23.13
CA PRO A 78 3.36 3.24 -22.54
C PRO A 78 2.98 2.50 -21.24
N ASP A 79 3.39 1.23 -21.13
CA ASP A 79 3.06 0.35 -19.99
C ASP A 79 4.23 0.17 -19.01
N ASN A 80 5.25 1.04 -19.04
CA ASN A 80 6.40 0.93 -18.15
C ASN A 80 5.95 0.96 -16.66
N PRO A 81 6.15 -0.13 -15.89
CA PRO A 81 5.60 -0.21 -14.55
C PRO A 81 6.22 0.80 -13.57
N ARG A 82 7.50 1.14 -13.72
CA ARG A 82 8.16 2.14 -12.87
C ARG A 82 7.65 3.55 -13.18
N ALA A 83 7.42 3.85 -14.46
CA ALA A 83 6.84 5.13 -14.87
C ALA A 83 5.41 5.30 -14.37
N LEU A 84 4.59 4.24 -14.45
CA LEU A 84 3.25 4.20 -13.86
C LEU A 84 3.29 4.45 -12.35
N TYR A 85 4.19 3.77 -11.62
CA TYR A 85 4.37 4.01 -10.20
C TYR A 85 4.75 5.47 -9.90
N ASN A 86 5.75 6.01 -10.60
CA ASN A 86 6.19 7.40 -10.41
C ASN A 86 5.11 8.42 -10.80
N ARG A 87 4.29 8.14 -11.81
CA ARG A 87 3.11 8.96 -12.15
C ARG A 87 2.08 8.92 -11.02
N GLY A 88 1.89 7.77 -10.38
CA GLY A 88 1.08 7.65 -9.17
C GLY A 88 1.62 8.52 -8.04
N VAL A 89 2.94 8.58 -7.84
CA VAL A 89 3.57 9.48 -6.86
C VAL A 89 3.29 10.94 -7.20
N VAL A 90 3.46 11.37 -8.45
CA VAL A 90 3.10 12.73 -8.90
C VAL A 90 1.66 13.07 -8.52
N HIS A 91 0.70 12.19 -8.85
CA HIS A 91 -0.71 12.42 -8.54
C HIS A 91 -0.97 12.49 -7.03
N LYS A 92 -0.33 11.62 -6.24
CA LYS A 92 -0.47 11.62 -4.78
C LYS A 92 0.08 12.91 -4.16
N GLU A 93 1.27 13.38 -4.57
CA GLU A 93 1.86 14.63 -4.07
C GLU A 93 1.08 15.88 -4.50
N THR A 94 0.29 15.78 -5.57
CA THR A 94 -0.61 16.86 -6.05
C THR A 94 -2.04 16.72 -5.52
N GLY A 95 -2.33 15.75 -4.65
CA GLY A 95 -3.64 15.53 -4.04
C GLY A 95 -4.68 14.84 -4.93
N GLU A 96 -4.29 14.37 -6.11
CA GLU A 96 -5.15 13.67 -7.07
C GLU A 96 -5.22 12.16 -6.75
N TYR A 97 -5.73 11.81 -5.56
CA TYR A 97 -5.62 10.46 -4.99
C TYR A 97 -6.26 9.36 -5.84
N GLU A 98 -7.41 9.60 -6.48
CA GLU A 98 -8.05 8.63 -7.38
C GLU A 98 -7.17 8.30 -8.58
N LYS A 99 -6.52 9.31 -9.17
CA LYS A 99 -5.57 9.11 -10.27
C LYS A 99 -4.33 8.36 -9.77
N ALA A 100 -3.85 8.69 -8.58
CA ALA A 100 -2.72 7.99 -7.97
C ALA A 100 -3.02 6.49 -7.79
N ILE A 101 -4.20 6.15 -7.26
CA ILE A 101 -4.68 4.77 -7.11
C ILE A 101 -4.67 4.05 -8.46
N SER A 102 -5.28 4.65 -9.49
CA SER A 102 -5.32 4.05 -10.83
C SER A 102 -3.91 3.75 -11.36
N MET A 103 -2.96 4.68 -11.20
CA MET A 103 -1.59 4.50 -11.67
C MET A 103 -0.83 3.43 -10.87
N TYR A 104 -0.99 3.38 -9.55
CA TYR A 104 -0.38 2.34 -8.72
C TYR A 104 -0.92 0.95 -9.06
N GLU A 105 -2.24 0.82 -9.24
CA GLU A 105 -2.86 -0.44 -9.63
C GLU A 105 -2.39 -0.90 -11.02
N MET A 106 -2.25 0.01 -11.98
CA MET A 106 -1.66 -0.30 -13.28
C MET A 106 -0.20 -0.76 -13.15
N ALA A 107 0.63 -0.05 -12.39
CA ALA A 107 2.01 -0.44 -12.12
C ALA A 107 2.10 -1.85 -11.51
N ILE A 108 1.23 -2.16 -10.54
CA ILE A 108 1.16 -3.46 -9.88
C ILE A 108 0.76 -4.57 -10.86
N ARG A 109 -0.23 -4.31 -11.73
CA ARG A 109 -0.70 -5.28 -12.74
C ARG A 109 0.33 -5.54 -13.83
N SER A 110 1.07 -4.52 -14.25
CA SER A 110 2.10 -4.64 -15.30
C SER A 110 3.42 -5.26 -14.79
N TYR A 111 3.62 -5.35 -13.46
CA TYR A 111 4.83 -5.96 -12.90
C TYR A 111 4.74 -7.50 -12.89
N PRO A 112 5.78 -8.22 -13.33
CA PRO A 112 5.78 -9.68 -13.31
C PRO A 112 5.63 -10.26 -11.90
N GLU A 113 4.82 -11.31 -11.75
CA GLU A 113 4.54 -11.94 -10.45
C GLU A 113 5.80 -12.43 -9.71
N TYR A 114 6.80 -12.93 -10.45
CA TYR A 114 8.06 -13.40 -9.87
C TYR A 114 8.99 -12.27 -9.37
N LYS A 115 8.61 -11.00 -9.58
CA LYS A 115 9.35 -9.80 -9.13
C LYS A 115 8.50 -8.86 -8.27
N LYS A 116 7.44 -9.35 -7.63
CA LYS A 116 6.54 -8.50 -6.82
C LYS A 116 7.24 -7.76 -5.67
N GLU A 117 8.37 -8.28 -5.20
CA GLU A 117 9.21 -7.61 -4.19
C GLU A 117 9.73 -6.24 -4.67
N ASP A 118 10.08 -6.12 -5.97
CA ASP A 118 10.62 -4.90 -6.55
C ASP A 118 9.58 -3.77 -6.68
N ILE A 119 8.28 -4.10 -6.67
CA ILE A 119 7.17 -3.15 -6.77
C ILE A 119 6.36 -3.06 -5.46
N ALA A 120 6.83 -3.67 -4.38
CA ALA A 120 6.09 -3.73 -3.11
C ALA A 120 5.75 -2.35 -2.54
N ASP A 121 6.57 -1.33 -2.81
CA ASP A 121 6.33 0.06 -2.38
C ASP A 121 5.13 0.71 -3.09
N ALA A 122 4.71 0.21 -4.26
CA ALA A 122 3.46 0.63 -4.90
C ALA A 122 2.25 0.31 -4.01
N TYR A 123 2.23 -0.85 -3.35
CA TYR A 123 1.17 -1.19 -2.40
C TYR A 123 1.17 -0.27 -1.16
N GLN A 124 2.36 0.15 -0.70
CA GLN A 124 2.43 1.09 0.42
C GLN A 124 1.82 2.44 0.07
N ASN A 125 2.17 2.98 -1.10
CA ASN A 125 1.65 4.26 -1.56
C ASN A 125 0.18 4.19 -1.97
N LEU A 126 -0.25 3.07 -2.57
CA LEU A 126 -1.67 2.77 -2.80
C LEU A 126 -2.45 2.83 -1.48
N GLY A 127 -1.95 2.19 -0.43
CA GLY A 127 -2.59 2.24 0.88
C GLY A 127 -2.69 3.66 1.45
N CYS A 128 -1.67 4.51 1.25
CA CYS A 128 -1.75 5.91 1.65
C CYS A 128 -2.80 6.70 0.85
N ALA A 129 -2.87 6.54 -0.47
CA ALA A 129 -3.87 7.22 -1.29
C ALA A 129 -5.30 6.76 -0.95
N LEU A 130 -5.51 5.45 -0.74
CA LEU A 130 -6.78 4.90 -0.27
C LEU A 130 -7.16 5.44 1.11
N TRP A 131 -6.17 5.61 1.99
CA TRP A 131 -6.39 6.18 3.32
C TRP A 131 -6.89 7.61 3.25
N GLU A 132 -6.32 8.46 2.39
CA GLU A 132 -6.80 9.84 2.20
C GLU A 132 -8.27 9.88 1.76
N LEU A 133 -8.65 8.98 0.84
CA LEU A 133 -10.03 8.82 0.38
C LEU A 133 -10.96 8.06 1.34
N ARG A 134 -10.55 7.83 2.60
CA ARG A 134 -11.34 7.12 3.62
C ARG A 134 -11.70 5.67 3.25
N ARG A 135 -11.06 5.08 2.24
CA ARG A 135 -11.18 3.65 1.87
C ARG A 135 -10.34 2.79 2.81
N ARG A 136 -10.72 2.79 4.10
CA ARG A 136 -9.89 2.28 5.21
C ARG A 136 -9.52 0.80 5.06
N ASN A 137 -10.49 -0.06 4.76
CA ASN A 137 -10.25 -1.50 4.65
C ASN A 137 -9.28 -1.84 3.52
N GLU A 138 -9.46 -1.19 2.36
CA GLU A 138 -8.59 -1.36 1.20
C GLU A 138 -7.18 -0.82 1.48
N ALA A 139 -7.06 0.29 2.20
CA ALA A 139 -5.77 0.83 2.63
C ALA A 139 -5.00 -0.16 3.52
N LEU A 140 -5.69 -0.77 4.50
CA LEU A 140 -5.08 -1.78 5.36
C LEU A 140 -4.64 -3.01 4.56
N GLU A 141 -5.44 -3.46 3.60
CA GLU A 141 -5.10 -4.60 2.75
C GLU A 141 -3.91 -4.31 1.85
N ALA A 142 -3.83 -3.11 1.29
CA ALA A 142 -2.67 -2.67 0.52
C ALA A 142 -1.40 -2.67 1.39
N TRP A 143 -1.44 -2.14 2.62
CA TRP A 143 -0.27 -2.19 3.52
C TRP A 143 0.09 -3.61 3.96
N LYS A 144 -0.88 -4.50 4.20
CA LYS A 144 -0.62 -5.93 4.48
C LYS A 144 0.06 -6.61 3.28
N THR A 145 -0.43 -6.35 2.07
CA THR A 145 0.13 -6.86 0.83
C THR A 145 1.55 -6.34 0.60
N CYS A 146 1.82 -5.06 0.91
CA CYS A 146 3.17 -4.51 0.90
C CYS A 146 4.10 -5.32 1.80
N LEU A 147 3.71 -5.60 3.05
CA LEU A 147 4.54 -6.38 3.98
C LEU A 147 4.66 -7.86 3.62
N LYS A 148 3.72 -8.42 2.84
CA LYS A 148 3.83 -9.78 2.30
C LYS A 148 5.03 -9.89 1.35
N TYR A 149 5.21 -8.91 0.47
CA TYR A 149 6.29 -8.90 -0.53
C TYR A 149 7.57 -8.21 -0.04
N HIS A 150 7.47 -7.27 0.88
CA HIS A 150 8.60 -6.58 1.50
C HIS A 150 8.44 -6.51 3.04
N PRO A 151 8.76 -7.58 3.77
CA PRO A 151 8.50 -7.69 5.22
C PRO A 151 9.17 -6.62 6.10
N ARG A 152 10.20 -5.94 5.58
CA ARG A 152 10.96 -4.89 6.28
C ARG A 152 10.50 -3.47 5.94
N GLN A 153 9.43 -3.29 5.15
CA GLN A 153 8.93 -1.96 4.80
C GLN A 153 8.40 -1.22 6.05
N LYS A 154 9.21 -0.25 6.52
CA LYS A 154 8.98 0.48 7.77
C LYS A 154 7.69 1.29 7.81
N TYR A 155 7.30 1.93 6.71
CA TYR A 155 6.12 2.79 6.60
C TYR A 155 4.83 1.97 6.63
N ALA A 156 4.75 0.88 5.85
CA ALA A 156 3.58 -0.01 5.88
C ALA A 156 3.39 -0.62 7.28
N ARG A 157 4.47 -1.05 7.92
CA ARG A 157 4.44 -1.55 9.31
C ARG A 157 3.99 -0.48 10.31
N ARG A 158 4.49 0.74 10.18
CA ARG A 158 4.07 1.87 11.04
C ARG A 158 2.60 2.17 10.85
N ASN A 159 2.14 2.31 9.61
CA ASN A 159 0.75 2.62 9.29
C ASN A 159 -0.21 1.55 9.82
N LEU A 160 0.11 0.27 9.66
CA LEU A 160 -0.70 -0.81 10.24
C LEU A 160 -0.74 -0.70 11.78
N LYS A 161 0.41 -0.56 12.45
CA LYS A 161 0.46 -0.39 13.91
C LYS A 161 -0.36 0.82 14.39
N GLU A 162 -0.29 1.91 13.65
CA GLU A 162 -0.97 3.16 13.99
C GLU A 162 -2.48 3.05 13.81
N PHE A 163 -2.93 2.44 12.72
CA PHE A 163 -4.31 2.51 12.27
C PHE A 163 -5.12 1.23 12.50
N THR A 164 -4.50 0.12 12.92
CA THR A 164 -5.24 -1.09 13.31
C THR A 164 -5.36 -1.25 14.81
N ASN A 165 -6.51 -1.74 15.27
CA ASN A 165 -6.69 -2.24 16.62
C ASN A 165 -6.01 -3.61 16.80
N GLU A 166 -6.13 -4.20 17.97
CA GLU A 166 -5.53 -5.50 18.32
C GLU A 166 -6.07 -6.68 17.47
N TYR A 167 -7.18 -6.49 16.76
CA TYR A 167 -7.76 -7.47 15.83
C TYR A 167 -7.27 -7.29 14.39
N GLY A 168 -6.42 -6.30 14.11
CA GLY A 168 -5.96 -5.99 12.76
C GLY A 168 -7.02 -5.31 11.88
N MET A 169 -8.08 -4.79 12.50
CA MET A 169 -9.16 -3.99 11.89
C MET A 169 -8.90 -2.49 12.13
N PRO A 170 -9.50 -1.56 11.36
CA PRO A 170 -9.34 -0.13 11.62
C PRO A 170 -9.71 0.24 13.05
N LYS A 171 -8.89 1.06 13.72
CA LYS A 171 -9.21 1.58 15.07
C LYS A 171 -10.49 2.40 15.03
N SER A 172 -11.42 2.07 15.90
CA SER A 172 -12.63 2.86 16.12
C SER A 172 -12.31 4.16 16.88
N PRO A 173 -12.84 5.32 16.46
CA PRO A 173 -12.70 6.57 17.21
C PRO A 173 -13.49 6.55 18.53
N VAL A 174 -14.41 5.59 18.71
CA VAL A 174 -15.26 5.44 19.90
C VAL A 174 -14.53 4.70 21.03
N GLY A 175 -13.43 4.01 20.73
CA GLY A 175 -12.59 3.31 21.71
C GLY A 175 -12.70 1.79 21.66
N LYS A 176 -12.02 1.13 22.60
CA LYS A 176 -11.74 -0.32 22.60
C LYS A 176 -13.00 -1.19 22.64
N LEU A 177 -14.02 -0.81 23.40
CA LEU A 177 -15.26 -1.58 23.45
C LEU A 177 -15.95 -1.65 22.08
N MET A 178 -15.86 -0.57 21.29
CA MET A 178 -16.37 -0.57 19.92
C MET A 178 -15.47 -1.39 18.99
N ASP A 179 -14.15 -1.36 19.17
CA ASP A 179 -13.23 -2.27 18.46
C ASP A 179 -13.60 -3.74 18.71
N ASP A 180 -13.88 -4.10 19.96
CA ASP A 180 -14.29 -5.44 20.37
C ASP A 180 -15.63 -5.85 19.73
N TYR A 181 -16.61 -4.94 19.72
CA TYR A 181 -17.91 -5.15 19.07
C TYR A 181 -17.79 -5.36 17.56
N LEU A 182 -16.97 -4.54 16.88
CA LEU A 182 -16.75 -4.66 15.45
C LEU A 182 -16.02 -5.96 15.10
N ALA A 183 -15.05 -6.37 15.92
CA ALA A 183 -14.37 -7.65 15.77
C ALA A 183 -15.34 -8.83 15.95
N PHE A 184 -16.19 -8.78 16.99
CA PHE A 184 -17.25 -9.77 17.18
C PHE A 184 -18.21 -9.84 15.99
N THR A 185 -18.63 -8.68 15.47
CA THR A 185 -19.55 -8.57 14.34
C THR A 185 -18.96 -9.16 13.07
N ASP A 186 -17.72 -8.79 12.71
CA ASP A 186 -17.01 -9.35 11.55
C ASP A 186 -16.89 -10.88 11.63
N MET A 187 -16.53 -11.40 12.81
CA MET A 187 -16.42 -12.84 13.04
C MET A 187 -17.75 -13.56 12.84
N LYS A 188 -18.85 -12.99 13.35
CA LYS A 188 -20.18 -13.61 13.24
C LYS A 188 -20.81 -13.45 11.87
N GLN A 189 -20.53 -12.37 11.15
CA GLN A 189 -20.92 -12.26 9.74
C GLN A 189 -20.23 -13.33 8.88
N LYS A 190 -18.92 -13.58 9.09
CA LYS A 190 -18.20 -14.65 8.39
C LYS A 190 -18.75 -16.04 8.74
N GLU A 191 -19.08 -16.28 10.00
CA GLU A 191 -19.72 -17.53 10.45
C GLU A 191 -21.08 -17.74 9.75
N TYR A 192 -21.92 -16.70 9.71
CA TYR A 192 -23.20 -16.74 9.00
C TYR A 192 -23.04 -17.08 7.52
N LEU A 193 -22.14 -16.37 6.83
CA LEU A 193 -21.87 -16.57 5.40
C LEU A 193 -21.39 -18.01 5.14
N SER A 194 -20.51 -18.53 6.01
CA SER A 194 -20.04 -19.91 5.96
C SER A 194 -21.18 -20.92 6.13
N ILE A 195 -22.07 -20.72 7.10
CA ILE A 195 -23.24 -21.60 7.33
C ILE A 195 -24.20 -21.53 6.13
N ALA A 196 -24.40 -20.34 5.58
CA ALA A 196 -25.30 -20.10 4.45
C ALA A 196 -24.72 -20.54 3.09
N GLY A 197 -23.44 -20.92 3.03
CA GLY A 197 -22.76 -21.22 1.76
C GLY A 197 -22.69 -20.02 0.81
N LYS A 198 -22.58 -18.80 1.34
CA LYS A 198 -22.56 -17.54 0.57
C LYS A 198 -21.23 -16.80 0.73
N GLU A 199 -20.85 -16.05 -0.29
CA GLU A 199 -19.70 -15.14 -0.24
C GLU A 199 -20.07 -13.75 0.31
N SER A 200 -21.31 -13.31 0.08
CA SER A 200 -21.83 -12.01 0.49
C SER A 200 -23.29 -12.05 0.93
N ILE A 201 -23.72 -10.99 1.63
CA ILE A 201 -25.14 -10.73 1.91
C ILE A 201 -25.62 -9.71 0.90
N ASP A 202 -26.43 -10.15 -0.07
CA ASP A 202 -26.81 -9.32 -1.22
C ASP A 202 -28.09 -8.50 -0.97
N ASP A 203 -28.81 -8.80 0.12
CA ASP A 203 -30.07 -8.14 0.49
C ASP A 203 -29.93 -7.37 1.80
N ILE A 204 -30.33 -6.09 1.79
CA ILE A 204 -30.24 -5.20 2.95
C ILE A 204 -31.13 -5.69 4.10
N LYS A 205 -32.31 -6.26 3.82
CA LYS A 205 -33.18 -6.77 4.88
C LYS A 205 -32.53 -7.96 5.58
N GLN A 206 -31.94 -8.87 4.82
CA GLN A 206 -31.15 -9.98 5.34
C GLN A 206 -29.94 -9.47 6.15
N ALA A 207 -29.20 -8.49 5.63
CA ALA A 207 -28.05 -7.91 6.34
C ALA A 207 -28.47 -7.31 7.69
N ASN A 208 -29.58 -6.58 7.73
CA ASN A 208 -30.12 -6.01 8.96
C ASN A 208 -30.59 -7.10 9.94
N ALA A 209 -31.26 -8.15 9.45
CA ALA A 209 -31.70 -9.26 10.30
C ALA A 209 -30.51 -9.99 10.94
N VAL A 210 -29.45 -10.23 10.17
CA VAL A 210 -28.19 -10.84 10.66
C VAL A 210 -27.53 -9.92 11.69
N LEU A 211 -27.40 -8.63 11.40
CA LEU A 211 -26.78 -7.67 12.31
C LEU A 211 -27.56 -7.53 13.63
N ASN A 212 -28.89 -7.53 13.59
CA ASN A 212 -29.73 -7.49 14.78
C ASN A 212 -29.48 -8.71 15.68
N LYS A 213 -29.46 -9.92 15.11
CA LYS A 213 -29.13 -11.14 15.87
C LYS A 213 -27.74 -11.06 16.53
N ILE A 214 -26.75 -10.56 15.79
CA ILE A 214 -25.39 -10.35 16.30
C ILE A 214 -25.42 -9.34 17.46
N SER A 215 -26.10 -8.21 17.30
CA SER A 215 -26.19 -7.16 18.31
C SER A 215 -26.89 -7.65 19.59
N ASP A 216 -27.98 -8.39 19.45
CA ASP A 216 -28.70 -8.99 20.57
C ASP A 216 -27.82 -9.98 21.33
N ALA A 217 -27.09 -10.84 20.60
CA ALA A 217 -26.15 -11.78 21.21
C ALA A 217 -24.98 -11.07 21.92
N TRP A 218 -24.43 -10.00 21.31
CA TRP A 218 -23.42 -9.18 21.96
C TRP A 218 -23.93 -8.60 23.28
N ASN A 219 -25.10 -7.97 23.27
CA ASN A 219 -25.67 -7.32 24.45
C ASN A 219 -25.99 -8.34 25.55
N ALA A 220 -26.62 -9.46 25.19
CA ALA A 220 -27.09 -10.46 26.15
C ALA A 220 -25.97 -11.36 26.71
N GLN A 221 -24.95 -11.66 25.90
CA GLN A 221 -23.95 -12.69 26.25
C GLN A 221 -22.54 -12.13 26.51
N ILE A 222 -22.20 -10.97 25.94
CA ILE A 222 -20.88 -10.35 26.07
C ILE A 222 -20.95 -9.10 26.94
N ALA A 223 -21.65 -8.06 26.49
CA ALA A 223 -21.66 -6.76 27.15
C ALA A 223 -22.21 -6.84 28.58
N SER A 224 -23.32 -7.55 28.80
CA SER A 224 -23.95 -7.72 30.12
C SER A 224 -23.07 -8.47 31.14
N LYS A 225 -22.22 -9.40 30.68
CA LYS A 225 -21.42 -10.28 31.55
C LYS A 225 -20.00 -9.78 31.77
N TYR A 226 -19.41 -9.19 30.74
CA TYR A 226 -18.01 -8.77 30.74
C TYR A 226 -17.88 -7.26 30.77
N GLY A 227 -18.66 -6.51 29.98
CA GLY A 227 -18.64 -5.04 29.97
C GLY A 227 -17.22 -4.47 29.93
N SER A 228 -16.87 -3.62 30.89
CA SER A 228 -15.52 -3.03 31.03
C SER A 228 -14.41 -4.05 31.35
N ARG A 229 -14.74 -5.26 31.82
CA ARG A 229 -13.74 -6.31 32.06
C ARG A 229 -13.06 -6.77 30.77
N LEU A 230 -13.69 -6.59 29.61
CA LEU A 230 -13.09 -6.88 28.30
C LEU A 230 -11.76 -6.13 28.11
N ASP A 231 -11.63 -4.90 28.62
CA ASP A 231 -10.41 -4.10 28.48
C ASP A 231 -9.19 -4.72 29.17
N SER A 232 -9.42 -5.59 30.17
CA SER A 232 -8.38 -6.29 30.91
C SER A 232 -8.05 -7.68 30.35
N MET A 233 -8.87 -8.20 29.43
CA MET A 233 -8.68 -9.52 28.83
C MET A 233 -7.62 -9.48 27.74
N LYS A 234 -6.85 -10.56 27.60
CA LYS A 234 -5.94 -10.69 26.45
C LYS A 234 -6.76 -10.84 25.17
N THR A 235 -6.26 -10.32 24.06
CA THR A 235 -6.91 -10.40 22.74
C THR A 235 -7.31 -11.83 22.37
N GLU A 236 -6.42 -12.81 22.62
CA GLU A 236 -6.66 -14.22 22.33
C GLU A 236 -7.83 -14.80 23.15
N GLU A 237 -8.01 -14.36 24.39
CA GLU A 237 -9.11 -14.78 25.26
C GLU A 237 -10.43 -14.18 24.78
N LYS A 238 -10.41 -12.91 24.36
CA LYS A 238 -11.57 -12.25 23.72
C LYS A 238 -11.98 -12.98 22.45
N ILE A 239 -11.02 -13.31 21.57
CA ILE A 239 -11.30 -14.07 20.33
C ILE A 239 -11.91 -15.45 20.66
N LYS A 240 -11.37 -16.17 21.65
CA LYS A 240 -11.93 -17.47 22.09
C LYS A 240 -13.36 -17.31 22.64
N LEU A 241 -13.61 -16.25 23.42
CA LEU A 241 -14.94 -15.92 23.92
C LEU A 241 -15.91 -15.65 22.75
N PHE A 242 -15.55 -14.75 21.84
CA PHE A 242 -16.36 -14.36 20.69
C PHE A 242 -16.75 -15.55 19.81
N LYS A 243 -15.81 -16.47 19.54
CA LYS A 243 -16.10 -17.70 18.78
C LYS A 243 -17.13 -18.60 19.47
N LYS A 244 -17.09 -18.70 20.81
CA LYS A 244 -17.99 -19.59 21.58
C LYS A 244 -19.44 -19.09 21.68
N VAL A 245 -19.67 -17.78 21.51
CA VAL A 245 -21.02 -17.20 21.58
C VAL A 245 -21.87 -17.71 20.43
N ARG A 246 -22.99 -18.37 20.73
CA ARG A 246 -23.94 -18.81 19.70
C ARG A 246 -24.82 -17.64 19.27
N VAL A 247 -24.91 -17.43 17.96
CA VAL A 247 -25.70 -16.35 17.34
C VAL A 247 -26.68 -16.93 16.32
N PHE A 248 -26.21 -17.85 15.50
CA PHE A 248 -27.00 -18.57 14.51
C PHE A 248 -27.16 -20.02 14.98
N GLU A 249 -28.29 -20.60 14.60
CA GLU A 249 -28.63 -22.01 14.87
C GLU A 249 -28.03 -22.92 13.80
#